data_AF-A0A3A8Q5G7-F1
#
_entry.id   AF-A0A3A8Q5G7-F1
#
_cell.length_a   1.000
_cell.length_b   1.000
_cell.length_c   1.000
_cell.angle_alpha   90.00
_cell.angle_beta   90.00
_cell.angle_gamma   90.00
#
_symmetry.space_group_name_H-M   'P 1'
#
loop_
_entity.id
_entity.type
_entity.pdbx_description
1 polymer ?
#
loop_
_entity_poly.entity_id
_entity_poly.type
_entity_poly.pdbx_seq_one_letter_code
_entity_poly.pdbx_strand_id
1 'polypeptide(L)'
;MPVVPLSTVAGDFYTKLQATVNAAPGRVIVRLPAGVFTLTQFRAIGSSGIPTYAFGFFFPKLAGFVGAGPDKSIIEMAAGSVSQAQLSHMSTMTQASFNQLLMGMCRLDTQYSNAPAPIYLGGVGFEAAPQPLLTSISSDITGGVYVPQSAPHLGVVIYSDSSRRHPDSRVTHCRFRGAGKAMTSQPPFELSNITSQRNHVTYEHTEFDGRMSPRYDATRPRKCGPFMANGGVTQHVIDCWMHHSNVSRYAANDESVASPTALSNHYRIERLKIDQITNNQNRQPPINGGNSLGGYTNASCIGFESSNALIEIIDCIASVDNNLIAGQVPCHIQLTNTGAARAGGRLYVRGGEFRHTAFPQLNGFVTFRIQPSSNWWTDGFNTTLDVRDGADKRLLPHQVTGTWPPTAAALASAGVTPATHYLIRST
;
A
#
# COMPACT_ATOMS: atom_id res chain seq x y z
N MET A 1 -16.61 -14.30 16.42
CA MET A 1 -17.07 -12.96 16.86
C MET A 1 -18.47 -12.76 16.29
N PRO A 2 -19.45 -12.32 17.09
CA PRO A 2 -20.80 -12.13 16.59
C PRO A 2 -20.87 -10.96 15.60
N VAL A 3 -21.77 -11.07 14.63
CA VAL A 3 -22.14 -10.00 13.71
C VAL A 3 -23.39 -9.31 14.26
N VAL A 4 -23.32 -8.02 14.53
CA VAL A 4 -24.42 -7.25 15.14
C VAL A 4 -24.83 -6.09 14.22
N PRO A 5 -26.12 -5.70 14.15
CA PRO A 5 -26.54 -4.53 13.39
C PRO A 5 -25.93 -3.25 13.99
N LEU A 6 -25.63 -2.28 13.13
CA LEU A 6 -25.32 -0.91 13.59
C LEU A 6 -26.50 -0.36 14.41
N SER A 7 -26.18 0.24 15.54
CA SER A 7 -27.15 0.86 16.46
C SER A 7 -28.01 1.91 15.76
N THR A 8 -29.28 1.97 16.13
CA THR A 8 -30.27 2.93 15.66
C THR A 8 -30.39 4.17 16.56
N VAL A 9 -29.52 4.32 17.56
CA VAL A 9 -29.48 5.52 18.41
C VAL A 9 -29.33 6.78 17.55
N ALA A 10 -29.95 7.87 17.99
CA ALA A 10 -29.79 9.17 17.35
C ALA A 10 -28.32 9.62 17.39
N GLY A 11 -27.84 10.23 16.31
CA GLY A 11 -26.45 10.72 16.20
C GLY A 11 -25.79 10.38 14.86
N ASP A 12 -24.55 10.84 14.74
CA ASP A 12 -23.70 10.57 13.58
C ASP A 12 -23.23 9.10 13.54
N PHE A 13 -22.49 8.75 12.49
CA PHE A 13 -21.97 7.39 12.34
C PHE A 13 -21.04 6.99 13.51
N TYR A 14 -20.21 7.91 14.01
CA TYR A 14 -19.29 7.63 15.10
C TYR A 14 -20.06 7.28 16.40
N THR A 15 -21.08 8.06 16.75
CA THR A 15 -21.94 7.81 17.93
C THR A 15 -22.66 6.47 17.82
N LYS A 16 -23.22 6.16 16.64
CA LYS A 16 -23.89 4.87 16.41
C LYS A 16 -22.91 3.71 16.52
N LEU A 17 -21.72 3.85 15.94
CA LEU A 17 -20.68 2.82 16.01
C LEU A 17 -20.20 2.61 17.45
N GLN A 18 -19.94 3.70 18.18
CA GLN A 18 -19.56 3.66 19.58
C GLN A 18 -20.62 2.94 20.44
N ALA A 19 -21.89 3.30 20.28
CA ALA A 19 -23.00 2.66 21.00
C ALA A 19 -23.08 1.15 20.70
N THR A 20 -22.93 0.77 19.43
CA THR A 20 -22.94 -0.63 18.98
C THR A 20 -21.83 -1.42 19.65
N VAL A 21 -20.61 -0.87 19.64
CA VAL A 21 -19.42 -1.55 20.15
C VAL A 21 -19.43 -1.62 21.68
N ASN A 22 -19.92 -0.58 22.37
CA ASN A 22 -20.01 -0.55 23.83
C ASN A 22 -21.06 -1.53 24.38
N ALA A 23 -22.17 -1.73 23.67
CA ALA A 23 -23.20 -2.69 24.05
C ALA A 23 -22.74 -4.16 23.96
N ALA A 24 -21.65 -4.43 23.24
CA ALA A 24 -21.17 -5.78 23.06
C ALA A 24 -20.36 -6.31 24.26
N PRO A 25 -20.60 -7.57 24.68
CA PRO A 25 -19.84 -8.20 25.77
C PRO A 25 -18.37 -8.45 25.38
N GLY A 26 -18.07 -8.53 24.08
CA GLY A 26 -16.73 -8.78 23.56
C GLY A 26 -16.53 -8.11 22.20
N ARG A 27 -15.57 -8.61 21.41
CA ARG A 27 -15.31 -8.08 20.08
C ARG A 27 -16.44 -8.40 19.10
N VAL A 28 -16.79 -7.43 18.25
CA VAL A 28 -17.92 -7.55 17.31
C VAL A 28 -17.58 -7.11 15.90
N ILE A 29 -18.21 -7.78 14.94
CA ILE A 29 -18.29 -7.32 13.56
C ILE A 29 -19.60 -6.54 13.42
N VAL A 30 -19.54 -5.31 12.92
CA VAL A 30 -20.73 -4.47 12.75
C VAL A 30 -21.29 -4.62 11.35
N ARG A 31 -22.57 -4.97 11.23
CA ARG A 31 -23.29 -5.02 9.98
C ARG A 31 -23.74 -3.62 9.58
N LEU A 32 -23.28 -3.17 8.42
CA LEU A 32 -23.66 -1.90 7.84
C LEU A 32 -24.79 -2.12 6.81
N PRO A 33 -25.95 -1.44 6.96
CA PRO A 33 -26.94 -1.41 5.88
C PRO A 33 -26.39 -0.67 4.65
N ALA A 34 -27.16 -0.63 3.56
CA ALA A 34 -26.84 0.26 2.45
C ALA A 34 -26.91 1.72 2.92
N GLY A 35 -25.92 2.52 2.54
CA GLY A 35 -25.78 3.92 2.95
C GLY A 35 -24.33 4.40 2.94
N VAL A 36 -24.18 5.72 3.14
CA VAL A 36 -22.90 6.38 3.35
C VAL A 36 -22.76 6.73 4.83
N PHE A 37 -21.66 6.29 5.43
CA PHE A 37 -21.35 6.37 6.85
C PHE A 37 -20.19 7.35 7.05
N THR A 38 -20.55 8.62 7.23
CA THR A 38 -19.61 9.74 7.21
C THR A 38 -18.95 9.97 8.57
N LEU A 39 -17.62 10.09 8.55
CA LEU A 39 -16.76 10.54 9.65
C LEU A 39 -16.35 11.98 9.40
N THR A 40 -16.49 12.85 10.39
CA THR A 40 -16.32 14.31 10.22
C THR A 40 -15.05 14.88 10.84
N GLN A 41 -14.24 14.05 11.49
CA GLN A 41 -13.02 14.48 12.17
C GLN A 41 -12.07 13.31 12.41
N PHE A 42 -10.75 13.59 12.41
CA PHE A 42 -9.73 12.69 12.95
C PHE A 42 -9.60 12.93 14.46
N ARG A 43 -9.96 11.93 15.27
CA ARG A 43 -9.96 12.00 16.74
C ARG A 43 -8.61 11.51 17.26
N ALA A 44 -7.90 12.33 18.03
CA ALA A 44 -6.67 11.93 18.69
C ALA A 44 -6.92 10.73 19.61
N ILE A 45 -5.99 9.77 19.62
CA ILE A 45 -6.08 8.57 20.44
C ILE A 45 -4.94 8.52 21.46
N GLY A 46 -5.22 7.97 22.64
CA GLY A 46 -4.24 7.88 23.73
C GLY A 46 -3.92 9.21 24.41
N SER A 47 -2.92 9.19 25.28
CA SER A 47 -2.52 10.31 26.15
C SER A 47 -1.22 10.99 25.72
N SER A 48 -0.67 10.66 24.54
CA SER A 48 0.63 11.16 24.08
C SER A 48 0.64 12.66 23.75
N GLY A 49 -0.53 13.29 23.59
CA GLY A 49 -0.66 14.69 23.16
C GLY A 49 -0.28 14.95 21.70
N ILE A 50 0.06 13.91 20.93
CA ILE A 50 0.43 14.04 19.51
C ILE A 50 -0.85 14.20 18.67
N PRO A 51 -1.10 15.38 18.03
CA PRO A 51 -2.36 15.64 17.33
C PRO A 51 -2.61 14.73 16.13
N THR A 52 -1.53 14.20 15.53
CA THR A 52 -1.55 13.36 14.34
C THR A 52 -1.58 11.86 14.65
N TYR A 53 -1.53 11.45 15.92
CA TYR A 53 -1.88 10.09 16.30
C TYR A 53 -3.41 10.03 16.46
N ALA A 54 -4.11 10.04 15.33
CA ALA A 54 -5.54 10.35 15.29
C ALA A 54 -6.28 9.56 14.20
N PHE A 55 -7.47 9.07 14.52
CA PHE A 55 -8.26 8.26 13.61
C PHE A 55 -9.71 8.72 13.55
N GLY A 56 -10.35 8.56 12.38
CA GLY A 56 -11.79 8.81 12.26
C GLY A 56 -12.59 7.99 13.28
N PHE A 57 -12.23 6.72 13.43
CA PHE A 57 -12.55 5.92 14.61
C PHE A 57 -11.44 4.93 14.96
N PHE A 58 -11.37 4.62 16.25
CA PHE A 58 -10.61 3.51 16.80
C PHE A 58 -11.39 2.96 17.98
N PHE A 59 -11.95 1.76 17.81
CA PHE A 59 -12.72 1.08 18.83
C PHE A 59 -12.09 -0.27 19.08
N PRO A 60 -11.50 -0.52 20.25
CA PRO A 60 -10.73 -1.73 20.39
C PRO A 60 -11.57 -3.03 20.43
N LYS A 61 -12.86 -2.93 20.79
CA LYS A 61 -13.84 -4.04 20.64
C LYS A 61 -14.35 -4.21 19.20
N LEU A 62 -14.04 -3.31 18.27
CA LEU A 62 -14.44 -3.46 16.87
C LEU A 62 -13.51 -4.47 16.18
N ALA A 63 -14.10 -5.49 15.56
CA ALA A 63 -13.41 -6.49 14.76
C ALA A 63 -13.58 -6.28 13.25
N GLY A 64 -14.29 -5.23 12.85
CA GLY A 64 -14.50 -4.85 11.45
C GLY A 64 -15.98 -4.84 11.09
N PHE A 65 -16.27 -5.05 9.80
CA PHE A 65 -17.57 -4.75 9.21
C PHE A 65 -18.00 -5.80 8.19
N VAL A 66 -19.33 -5.96 8.07
CA VAL A 66 -19.99 -6.64 6.95
C VAL A 66 -20.98 -5.65 6.34
N GLY A 67 -20.73 -5.22 5.11
CA GLY A 67 -21.62 -4.34 4.37
C GLY A 67 -22.50 -5.07 3.35
N ALA A 68 -23.42 -4.33 2.73
CA ALA A 68 -24.30 -4.80 1.67
C ALA A 68 -23.60 -4.92 0.29
N GLY A 69 -22.32 -4.58 0.21
CA GLY A 69 -21.51 -4.51 -1.00
C GLY A 69 -20.68 -3.23 -1.04
N PRO A 70 -19.49 -3.24 -1.68
CA PRO A 70 -18.54 -2.13 -1.60
C PRO A 70 -19.05 -0.82 -2.23
N ASP A 71 -20.05 -0.90 -3.11
CA ASP A 71 -20.72 0.26 -3.72
C ASP A 71 -22.04 0.64 -3.01
N LYS A 72 -22.44 -0.11 -1.98
CA LYS A 72 -23.71 0.07 -1.26
C LYS A 72 -23.50 0.49 0.20
N SER A 73 -22.47 -0.01 0.86
CA SER A 73 -22.12 0.35 2.23
C SER A 73 -20.75 1.02 2.24
N ILE A 74 -20.75 2.34 2.38
CA ILE A 74 -19.55 3.17 2.19
C ILE A 74 -19.19 3.84 3.50
N ILE A 75 -17.97 3.64 4.00
CA ILE A 75 -17.40 4.46 5.07
C ILE A 75 -16.62 5.60 4.42
N GLU A 76 -16.96 6.82 4.81
CA GLU A 76 -16.45 8.04 4.22
C GLU A 76 -15.73 8.91 5.25
N MET A 77 -14.57 9.45 4.89
CA MET A 77 -13.99 10.61 5.60
C MET A 77 -14.43 11.91 4.90
N ALA A 78 -15.15 12.77 5.62
CA ALA A 78 -15.69 14.02 5.10
C ALA A 78 -14.60 15.05 4.78
N ALA A 79 -14.94 16.03 3.95
CA ALA A 79 -14.08 17.18 3.70
C ALA A 79 -13.91 18.00 5.00
N GLY A 80 -12.75 18.62 5.18
CA GLY A 80 -12.51 19.46 6.35
C GLY A 80 -12.31 18.70 7.67
N SER A 81 -12.09 17.38 7.63
CA SER A 81 -11.96 16.56 8.85
C SER A 81 -10.62 16.74 9.58
N VAL A 82 -9.60 17.26 8.89
CA VAL A 82 -8.29 17.62 9.49
C VAL A 82 -8.41 18.97 10.20
N SER A 83 -8.08 18.98 11.50
CA SER A 83 -8.05 20.18 12.32
C SER A 83 -6.81 21.05 12.08
N GLN A 84 -6.86 22.32 12.50
CA GLN A 84 -5.72 23.22 12.41
C GLN A 84 -4.50 22.70 13.20
N ALA A 85 -4.70 22.12 14.39
CA ALA A 85 -3.62 21.54 15.18
C ALA A 85 -2.91 20.37 14.45
N GLN A 86 -3.68 19.55 13.73
CA GLN A 86 -3.14 18.48 12.89
C GLN A 86 -2.35 19.04 11.71
N LEU A 87 -2.87 20.04 11.00
CA LEU A 87 -2.14 20.72 9.90
C LEU A 87 -0.83 21.32 10.40
N SER A 88 -0.88 22.07 11.51
CA SER A 88 0.30 22.69 12.11
C SER A 88 1.35 21.65 12.52
N HIS A 89 0.93 20.51 13.09
CA HIS A 89 1.87 19.45 13.43
C HIS A 89 2.48 18.80 12.18
N MET A 90 1.68 18.51 11.14
CA MET A 90 2.18 17.96 9.87
C MET A 90 3.23 18.87 9.23
N SER A 91 3.04 20.19 9.25
CA SER A 91 4.02 21.15 8.71
C SER A 91 5.39 21.08 9.39
N THR A 92 5.46 20.56 10.62
CA THR A 92 6.71 20.41 11.40
C THR A 92 7.38 19.04 11.25
N MET A 93 6.71 18.07 10.62
CA MET A 93 7.28 16.73 10.45
C MET A 93 8.49 16.78 9.50
N THR A 94 9.49 15.97 9.77
CA THR A 94 10.77 15.92 9.04
C THR A 94 11.05 14.51 8.54
N GLN A 95 11.80 14.38 7.44
CA GLN A 95 12.30 13.08 6.97
C GLN A 95 13.35 12.52 7.94
N ALA A 96 14.22 13.38 8.49
CA ALA A 96 15.32 12.96 9.37
C ALA A 96 14.86 12.25 10.66
N SER A 97 13.69 12.60 11.19
CA SER A 97 13.19 12.02 12.44
C SER A 97 12.50 10.66 12.27
N PHE A 98 12.26 10.21 11.02
CA PHE A 98 11.54 8.97 10.70
C PHE A 98 10.20 8.78 11.45
N ASN A 99 9.55 9.86 11.88
CA ASN A 99 8.25 9.77 12.54
C ASN A 99 7.13 9.58 11.52
N GLN A 100 6.53 8.39 11.49
CA GLN A 100 5.43 8.10 10.59
C GLN A 100 4.18 8.92 10.95
N LEU A 101 3.49 9.46 9.95
CA LEU A 101 2.17 10.07 10.13
C LEU A 101 1.12 8.99 10.40
N LEU A 102 0.76 8.81 11.67
CA LEU A 102 -0.26 7.85 12.12
C LEU A 102 -1.66 8.48 12.23
N MET A 103 -2.06 9.18 11.16
CA MET A 103 -3.39 9.76 11.03
C MET A 103 -4.17 9.02 9.94
N GLY A 104 -5.34 8.45 10.24
CA GLY A 104 -6.06 7.60 9.28
C GLY A 104 -7.58 7.57 9.42
N MET A 105 -8.28 7.12 8.39
CA MET A 105 -9.74 6.99 8.42
C MET A 105 -10.19 6.06 9.56
N CYS A 106 -9.51 4.93 9.71
CA CYS A 106 -9.70 4.06 10.86
C CYS A 106 -8.48 3.22 11.20
N ARG A 107 -8.47 2.74 12.44
CA ARG A 107 -7.53 1.74 12.93
C ARG A 107 -8.30 0.54 13.49
N LEU A 108 -7.85 -0.66 13.10
CA LEU A 108 -8.39 -1.94 13.53
C LEU A 108 -7.26 -2.78 14.09
N ASP A 109 -7.33 -3.08 15.39
CA ASP A 109 -6.29 -3.84 16.07
C ASP A 109 -6.70 -5.31 16.18
N THR A 110 -5.79 -6.22 15.86
CA THR A 110 -5.99 -7.67 16.11
C THR A 110 -5.76 -8.03 17.58
N GLN A 111 -5.19 -7.11 18.37
CA GLN A 111 -4.84 -7.33 19.76
C GLN A 111 -5.38 -6.18 20.61
N TYR A 112 -6.51 -6.42 21.28
CA TYR A 112 -7.04 -5.52 22.30
C TYR A 112 -7.07 -6.15 23.70
N SER A 113 -6.87 -7.47 23.81
CA SER A 113 -6.91 -8.19 25.08
C SER A 113 -5.80 -9.23 25.16
N ASN A 114 -5.74 -9.96 26.28
CA ASN A 114 -4.83 -11.11 26.43
C ASN A 114 -5.08 -12.23 25.39
N ALA A 115 -6.18 -12.17 24.63
CA ALA A 115 -6.44 -13.04 23.49
C ALA A 115 -6.42 -12.23 22.16
N PRO A 116 -5.47 -12.49 21.25
CA PRO A 116 -5.51 -12.01 19.88
C PRO A 116 -6.77 -12.51 19.15
N ALA A 117 -7.42 -11.66 18.36
CA ALA A 117 -8.56 -12.03 17.54
C ALA A 117 -8.51 -11.38 16.15
N PRO A 118 -8.99 -12.07 15.10
CA PRO A 118 -8.86 -11.61 13.72
C PRO A 118 -9.71 -10.37 13.45
N ILE A 119 -9.40 -9.66 12.36
CA ILE A 119 -10.26 -8.64 11.75
C ILE A 119 -11.01 -9.25 10.56
N TYR A 120 -12.25 -8.81 10.36
CA TYR A 120 -13.03 -9.11 9.17
C TYR A 120 -13.59 -7.84 8.54
N LEU A 121 -13.21 -7.56 7.30
CA LEU A 121 -13.83 -6.52 6.46
C LEU A 121 -14.43 -7.20 5.23
N GLY A 122 -15.75 -7.08 5.06
CA GLY A 122 -16.46 -7.72 3.95
C GLY A 122 -17.49 -6.80 3.32
N GLY A 123 -17.43 -6.57 2.01
CA GLY A 123 -18.51 -5.87 1.31
C GLY A 123 -18.67 -4.40 1.68
N VAL A 124 -17.55 -3.70 1.97
CA VAL A 124 -17.54 -2.28 2.37
C VAL A 124 -16.63 -1.48 1.45
N GLY A 125 -17.10 -0.30 1.05
CA GLY A 125 -16.32 0.72 0.35
C GLY A 125 -15.70 1.71 1.32
N PHE A 126 -14.48 2.16 1.03
CA PHE A 126 -13.77 3.19 1.78
C PHE A 126 -13.32 4.30 0.84
N GLU A 127 -13.60 5.56 1.22
CA GLU A 127 -13.23 6.72 0.42
C GLU A 127 -13.08 7.99 1.25
N ALA A 128 -12.28 8.93 0.77
CA ALA A 128 -12.05 10.20 1.45
C ALA A 128 -12.27 11.40 0.52
N ALA A 129 -13.00 12.38 1.02
CA ALA A 129 -13.10 13.68 0.40
C ALA A 129 -11.78 14.47 0.53
N PRO A 130 -11.56 15.52 -0.29
CA PRO A 130 -10.41 16.41 -0.12
C PRO A 130 -10.33 16.99 1.29
N GLN A 131 -9.16 16.88 1.91
CA GLN A 131 -8.85 17.50 3.19
C GLN A 131 -8.31 18.92 2.98
N PRO A 132 -8.36 19.80 4.01
CA PRO A 132 -7.73 21.12 3.97
C PRO A 132 -6.29 21.07 3.46
N LEU A 133 -5.84 22.15 2.83
CA LEU A 133 -4.51 22.20 2.25
C LEU A 133 -3.44 22.32 3.33
N LEU A 134 -2.42 21.46 3.25
CA LEU A 134 -1.14 21.66 3.89
C LEU A 134 -0.34 22.66 3.03
N THR A 135 -0.07 23.84 3.60
CA THR A 135 0.55 24.96 2.88
C THR A 135 2.06 25.04 3.05
N SER A 136 2.63 24.33 4.02
CA SER A 136 4.05 24.25 4.28
C SER A 136 4.47 22.88 4.81
N ILE A 137 5.71 22.52 4.55
CA ILE A 137 6.38 21.29 4.99
C ILE A 137 7.82 21.63 5.40
N SER A 138 8.45 20.78 6.19
CA SER A 138 9.87 20.92 6.52
C SER A 138 10.76 20.95 5.27
N SER A 139 11.85 21.71 5.33
CA SER A 139 12.78 21.91 4.22
C SER A 139 13.48 20.61 3.77
N ASP A 140 13.63 19.62 4.65
CA ASP A 140 14.21 18.33 4.31
C ASP A 140 13.25 17.41 3.52
N ILE A 141 11.95 17.72 3.45
CA ILE A 141 10.95 17.01 2.64
C ILE A 141 10.91 17.56 1.19
N THR A 142 11.58 18.68 0.93
CA THR A 142 11.43 19.50 -0.30
C THR A 142 12.07 18.92 -1.56
N GLY A 143 12.45 17.63 -1.59
CA GLY A 143 13.01 16.92 -2.75
C GLY A 143 12.07 16.78 -3.97
N GLY A 144 11.36 17.83 -4.32
CA GLY A 144 10.47 17.96 -5.47
C GLY A 144 9.01 18.21 -5.13
N VAL A 145 8.57 18.10 -3.86
CA VAL A 145 7.14 18.21 -3.46
C VAL A 145 6.64 19.65 -3.55
N TYR A 146 5.55 19.86 -4.31
CA TYR A 146 4.85 21.15 -4.37
C TYR A 146 3.96 21.33 -3.14
N VAL A 147 3.90 22.54 -2.58
CA VAL A 147 2.86 22.95 -1.62
C VAL A 147 2.22 24.25 -2.15
N PRO A 148 0.90 24.47 -1.98
CA PRO A 148 -0.04 23.71 -1.16
C PRO A 148 -0.52 22.38 -1.78
N GLN A 149 -0.84 21.39 -0.94
CA GLN A 149 -1.50 20.13 -1.32
C GLN A 149 -2.50 19.68 -0.26
N SER A 150 -3.51 18.87 -0.63
CA SER A 150 -4.46 18.32 0.34
C SER A 150 -3.74 17.50 1.43
N ALA A 151 -4.11 17.72 2.68
CA ALA A 151 -3.43 17.14 3.84
C ALA A 151 -3.32 15.60 3.74
N PRO A 152 -2.12 15.05 4.00
CA PRO A 152 -1.86 13.62 3.90
C PRO A 152 -2.54 12.85 5.05
N HIS A 153 -3.07 11.66 4.76
CA HIS A 153 -3.63 10.74 5.76
C HIS A 153 -3.69 9.29 5.22
N LEU A 154 -3.74 8.32 6.12
CA LEU A 154 -3.98 6.90 5.80
C LEU A 154 -5.47 6.67 5.53
N GLY A 155 -5.78 5.62 4.77
CA GLY A 155 -7.13 5.06 4.74
C GLY A 155 -7.34 4.16 5.96
N VAL A 156 -7.34 2.84 5.75
CA VAL A 156 -7.52 1.84 6.80
C VAL A 156 -6.18 1.36 7.34
N VAL A 157 -6.03 1.28 8.66
CA VAL A 157 -4.83 0.71 9.30
C VAL A 157 -5.21 -0.57 10.04
N ILE A 158 -4.65 -1.70 9.64
CA ILE A 158 -4.76 -2.97 10.37
C ILE A 158 -3.47 -3.17 11.14
N TYR A 159 -3.57 -3.23 12.47
CA TYR A 159 -2.41 -3.26 13.35
C TYR A 159 -2.43 -4.50 14.25
N SER A 160 -1.23 -4.96 14.62
CA SER A 160 -1.01 -5.99 15.62
C SER A 160 0.24 -5.65 16.42
N ASP A 161 0.20 -5.88 17.73
CA ASP A 161 1.38 -5.76 18.57
C ASP A 161 2.29 -7.01 18.40
N SER A 162 3.60 -6.78 18.31
CA SER A 162 4.62 -7.66 17.70
C SER A 162 5.08 -8.88 18.53
N SER A 163 4.40 -9.25 19.61
CA SER A 163 4.92 -10.27 20.54
C SER A 163 4.12 -11.57 20.64
N ARG A 164 3.04 -11.72 19.86
CA ARG A 164 2.07 -12.82 20.03
C ARG A 164 1.65 -13.41 18.69
N ARG A 165 1.10 -14.64 18.74
CA ARG A 165 0.49 -15.32 17.59
C ARG A 165 -0.50 -14.39 16.88
N HIS A 166 -0.27 -14.16 15.59
CA HIS A 166 -1.14 -13.31 14.78
C HIS A 166 -2.34 -14.11 14.28
N PRO A 167 -3.58 -13.70 14.62
CA PRO A 167 -4.77 -14.31 14.07
C PRO A 167 -4.96 -13.88 12.62
N ASP A 168 -5.32 -14.82 11.75
CA ASP A 168 -5.51 -14.55 10.33
C ASP A 168 -6.74 -13.66 10.10
N SER A 169 -6.49 -12.41 9.72
CA SER A 169 -7.54 -11.46 9.37
C SER A 169 -7.93 -11.59 7.90
N ARG A 170 -9.17 -11.22 7.56
CA ARG A 170 -9.68 -11.31 6.19
C ARG A 170 -10.29 -9.99 5.75
N VAL A 171 -9.91 -9.53 4.56
CA VAL A 171 -10.47 -8.38 3.87
C VAL A 171 -10.95 -8.87 2.52
N THR A 172 -12.27 -8.87 2.30
CA THR A 172 -12.86 -9.50 1.11
C THR A 172 -13.97 -8.67 0.50
N HIS A 173 -14.08 -8.64 -0.83
CA HIS A 173 -15.13 -7.88 -1.53
C HIS A 173 -15.19 -6.40 -1.11
N CYS A 174 -14.03 -5.83 -0.78
CA CYS A 174 -13.89 -4.44 -0.37
C CYS A 174 -13.40 -3.58 -1.53
N ARG A 175 -13.65 -2.27 -1.44
CA ARG A 175 -13.08 -1.32 -2.38
C ARG A 175 -12.53 -0.11 -1.65
N PHE A 176 -11.28 0.22 -1.92
CA PHE A 176 -10.61 1.39 -1.36
C PHE A 176 -10.36 2.39 -2.49
N ARG A 177 -11.07 3.52 -2.49
CA ARG A 177 -11.01 4.55 -3.54
C ARG A 177 -10.47 5.86 -2.98
N GLY A 178 -9.16 6.08 -3.12
CA GLY A 178 -8.50 7.27 -2.58
C GLY A 178 -8.84 7.51 -1.11
N ALA A 179 -8.93 6.43 -0.34
CA ALA A 179 -9.26 6.43 1.09
C ALA A 179 -8.13 7.04 1.94
N GLY A 180 -6.91 7.06 1.40
CA GLY A 180 -5.78 7.83 1.92
C GLY A 180 -5.34 8.94 0.97
N LYS A 181 -4.32 9.69 1.37
CA LYS A 181 -3.63 10.71 0.55
C LYS A 181 -2.13 10.66 0.87
N ALA A 182 -1.31 10.36 -0.14
CA ALA A 182 0.14 10.46 -0.07
C ALA A 182 0.63 11.78 -0.68
N MET A 183 1.75 12.30 -0.16
CA MET A 183 2.48 13.42 -0.77
C MET A 183 3.87 13.00 -1.27
N THR A 184 4.46 12.00 -0.63
CA THR A 184 5.79 11.46 -0.94
C THR A 184 5.73 9.93 -1.00
N SER A 185 6.71 9.29 -1.62
CA SER A 185 6.91 7.83 -1.55
C SER A 185 7.85 7.41 -0.42
N GLN A 186 8.07 8.30 0.55
CA GLN A 186 8.94 8.09 1.70
C GLN A 186 8.31 8.78 2.92
N PRO A 187 8.58 8.31 4.16
CA PRO A 187 8.12 8.98 5.37
C PRO A 187 8.46 10.49 5.38
N PRO A 188 7.68 11.33 6.08
CA PRO A 188 6.50 10.99 6.88
C PRO A 188 5.19 10.85 6.08
N PHE A 189 5.17 11.24 4.80
CA PHE A 189 3.94 11.35 3.98
C PHE A 189 3.78 10.26 2.91
N GLU A 190 4.47 9.13 3.09
CA GLU A 190 4.20 7.89 2.39
C GLU A 190 2.99 7.20 3.00
N LEU A 191 1.84 7.29 2.31
CA LEU A 191 0.56 6.84 2.83
C LEU A 191 -0.20 6.03 1.78
N SER A 192 -1.08 5.16 2.24
CA SER A 192 -1.84 4.25 1.38
C SER A 192 -3.32 4.17 1.73
N ASN A 193 -4.10 3.65 0.78
CA ASN A 193 -5.50 3.30 0.96
C ASN A 193 -5.70 2.32 2.12
N ILE A 194 -4.78 1.38 2.28
CA ILE A 194 -4.74 0.47 3.41
C ILE A 194 -3.29 0.19 3.82
N THR A 195 -3.05 0.16 5.11
CA THR A 195 -1.76 -0.22 5.70
C THR A 195 -1.97 -1.41 6.63
N SER A 196 -1.04 -2.35 6.58
CA SER A 196 -0.96 -3.48 7.50
C SER A 196 0.36 -3.46 8.24
N GLN A 197 0.34 -3.73 9.53
CA GLN A 197 1.54 -3.75 10.35
C GLN A 197 1.56 -4.96 11.27
N ARG A 198 2.64 -5.75 11.17
CA ARG A 198 2.97 -6.88 12.05
C ARG A 198 1.84 -7.92 12.18
N ASN A 199 1.11 -8.20 11.11
CA ASN A 199 -0.14 -8.95 11.15
C ASN A 199 -0.18 -10.09 10.12
N HIS A 200 -1.20 -10.95 10.24
CA HIS A 200 -1.57 -11.91 9.22
C HIS A 200 -2.87 -11.46 8.55
N VAL A 201 -2.85 -11.21 7.25
CA VAL A 201 -4.03 -10.74 6.52
C VAL A 201 -4.13 -11.36 5.14
N THR A 202 -5.32 -11.88 4.84
CA THR A 202 -5.71 -12.27 3.48
C THR A 202 -6.62 -11.20 2.88
N TYR A 203 -6.21 -10.66 1.73
CA TYR A 203 -6.98 -9.77 0.87
C TYR A 203 -7.51 -10.56 -0.31
N GLU A 204 -8.82 -10.57 -0.50
CA GLU A 204 -9.49 -11.35 -1.54
C GLU A 204 -10.53 -10.52 -2.28
N HIS A 205 -10.65 -10.66 -3.60
CA HIS A 205 -11.73 -10.01 -4.37
C HIS A 205 -11.84 -8.51 -4.10
N THR A 206 -10.71 -7.84 -3.93
CA THR A 206 -10.62 -6.48 -3.42
C THR A 206 -9.96 -5.56 -4.44
N GLU A 207 -10.49 -4.34 -4.56
CA GLU A 207 -9.96 -3.30 -5.45
C GLU A 207 -9.35 -2.15 -4.64
N PHE A 208 -8.13 -1.75 -5.03
CA PHE A 208 -7.39 -0.62 -4.49
C PHE A 208 -7.18 0.41 -5.60
N ASP A 209 -8.10 1.38 -5.67
CA ASP A 209 -8.03 2.49 -6.62
C ASP A 209 -7.33 3.69 -5.98
N GLY A 210 -6.17 4.05 -6.49
CA GLY A 210 -5.38 5.19 -6.02
C GLY A 210 -6.01 6.55 -6.34
N ARG A 211 -7.11 6.60 -7.11
CA ARG A 211 -7.81 7.83 -7.49
C ARG A 211 -8.86 8.25 -6.48
N MET A 212 -9.14 9.55 -6.49
CA MET A 212 -10.32 10.09 -5.83
C MET A 212 -11.59 9.39 -6.34
N SER A 213 -12.55 9.23 -5.42
CA SER A 213 -13.88 8.81 -5.76
C SER A 213 -14.54 9.76 -6.78
N PRO A 214 -15.26 9.23 -7.79
CA PRO A 214 -16.00 10.03 -8.75
C PRO A 214 -17.12 10.86 -8.09
N ARG A 215 -17.51 10.57 -6.84
CA ARG A 215 -18.51 11.36 -6.09
C ARG A 215 -18.06 12.79 -5.81
N TYR A 216 -16.74 13.04 -5.78
CA TYR A 216 -16.19 14.37 -5.49
C TYR A 216 -15.58 15.04 -6.71
N ASP A 217 -14.98 14.25 -7.60
CA ASP A 217 -14.26 14.78 -8.76
C ASP A 217 -14.35 13.77 -9.91
N ALA A 218 -15.04 14.17 -10.98
CA ALA A 218 -15.21 13.38 -12.19
C ALA A 218 -13.88 13.12 -12.93
N THR A 219 -12.88 13.98 -12.75
CA THR A 219 -11.53 13.78 -13.31
C THR A 219 -10.72 12.74 -12.55
N ARG A 220 -11.15 12.39 -11.33
CA ARG A 220 -10.60 11.31 -10.48
C ARG A 220 -9.08 11.38 -10.37
N PRO A 221 -8.52 12.48 -9.82
CA PRO A 221 -7.08 12.62 -9.70
C PRO A 221 -6.50 11.53 -8.79
N ARG A 222 -5.28 11.10 -9.11
CA ARG A 222 -4.53 10.13 -8.31
C ARG A 222 -4.07 10.78 -7.01
N LYS A 223 -4.24 10.08 -5.89
CA LYS A 223 -4.03 10.62 -4.54
C LYS A 223 -3.15 9.75 -3.66
N CYS A 224 -3.17 8.43 -3.80
CA CYS A 224 -2.64 7.55 -2.76
C CYS A 224 -2.03 6.26 -3.30
N GLY A 225 -1.13 5.65 -2.52
CA GLY A 225 -0.66 4.28 -2.75
C GLY A 225 -1.78 3.26 -2.53
N PRO A 226 -1.78 2.13 -3.26
CA PRO A 226 -2.77 1.09 -3.06
C PRO A 226 -2.61 0.40 -1.70
N PHE A 227 -1.37 0.09 -1.30
CA PHE A 227 -1.12 -0.80 -0.17
C PHE A 227 0.28 -0.59 0.44
N MET A 228 0.39 -0.65 1.77
CA MET A 228 1.67 -0.74 2.48
C MET A 228 1.63 -1.83 3.56
N ALA A 229 2.66 -2.67 3.63
CA ALA A 229 2.89 -3.63 4.70
C ALA A 229 4.19 -3.29 5.44
N ASN A 230 4.15 -3.28 6.77
CA ASN A 230 5.30 -2.94 7.60
C ASN A 230 5.53 -3.97 8.72
N GLY A 231 6.80 -4.28 8.97
CA GLY A 231 7.26 -5.02 10.14
C GLY A 231 7.00 -6.51 10.14
N GLY A 232 7.14 -7.18 8.98
CA GLY A 232 6.99 -8.62 8.86
C GLY A 232 5.54 -9.05 8.96
N VAL A 233 4.94 -9.37 7.81
CA VAL A 233 3.57 -9.86 7.75
C VAL A 233 3.51 -11.19 7.03
N THR A 234 2.52 -12.00 7.37
CA THR A 234 2.05 -13.06 6.47
C THR A 234 0.88 -12.50 5.71
N GLN A 235 1.06 -12.27 4.41
CA GLN A 235 0.06 -11.62 3.59
C GLN A 235 -0.28 -12.45 2.36
N HIS A 236 -1.57 -12.71 2.18
CA HIS A 236 -2.09 -13.25 0.94
C HIS A 236 -2.88 -12.15 0.21
N VAL A 237 -2.61 -11.93 -1.07
CA VAL A 237 -3.33 -11.01 -1.95
C VAL A 237 -3.82 -11.83 -3.13
N ILE A 238 -5.13 -12.12 -3.18
CA ILE A 238 -5.72 -13.09 -4.09
C ILE A 238 -6.87 -12.44 -4.84
N ASP A 239 -6.92 -12.56 -6.17
CA ASP A 239 -8.03 -12.04 -6.98
C ASP A 239 -8.29 -10.54 -6.75
N CYS A 240 -7.21 -9.76 -6.70
CA CYS A 240 -7.24 -8.34 -6.39
C CYS A 240 -6.91 -7.47 -7.61
N TRP A 241 -7.24 -6.18 -7.52
CA TRP A 241 -6.84 -5.18 -8.51
C TRP A 241 -6.26 -3.95 -7.81
N MET A 242 -5.02 -3.59 -8.12
CA MET A 242 -4.36 -2.38 -7.63
C MET A 242 -4.09 -1.45 -8.79
N HIS A 243 -4.59 -0.21 -8.73
CA HIS A 243 -4.46 0.64 -9.90
C HIS A 243 -4.46 2.15 -9.67
N HIS A 244 -3.93 2.84 -10.68
CA HIS A 244 -3.98 4.31 -10.81
C HIS A 244 -3.40 5.06 -9.60
N SER A 245 -2.15 4.77 -9.28
CA SER A 245 -1.36 5.49 -8.27
C SER A 245 -0.17 6.18 -8.92
N ASN A 246 0.16 7.37 -8.41
CA ASN A 246 1.22 8.27 -8.88
C ASN A 246 2.36 8.41 -7.87
N VAL A 247 2.09 8.26 -6.57
CA VAL A 247 3.07 8.52 -5.51
C VAL A 247 3.64 7.24 -4.93
N SER A 248 2.86 6.15 -4.83
CA SER A 248 3.33 4.91 -4.20
C SER A 248 2.81 3.66 -4.94
N ARG A 249 3.12 2.48 -4.40
CA ARG A 249 2.99 1.15 -5.02
C ARG A 249 2.50 0.14 -3.98
N TYR A 250 2.46 -1.15 -4.33
CA TYR A 250 2.48 -2.19 -3.29
C TYR A 250 3.89 -2.22 -2.69
N ALA A 251 4.02 -1.87 -1.41
CA ALA A 251 5.30 -1.85 -0.70
C ALA A 251 5.22 -2.69 0.57
N ALA A 252 6.14 -3.63 0.72
CA ALA A 252 6.31 -4.42 1.94
C ALA A 252 7.72 -4.19 2.52
N ASN A 253 7.80 -3.86 3.80
CA ASN A 253 9.04 -3.60 4.51
C ASN A 253 9.12 -4.47 5.79
N ASP A 254 10.19 -5.26 5.92
CA ASP A 254 10.42 -6.18 7.05
C ASP A 254 11.52 -5.71 8.03
N GLU A 255 11.98 -4.46 7.92
CA GLU A 255 13.09 -3.89 8.71
C GLU A 255 12.89 -3.99 10.23
N SER A 256 11.65 -3.97 10.72
CA SER A 256 11.36 -3.92 12.17
C SER A 256 11.12 -5.26 12.86
N VAL A 257 11.30 -6.40 12.19
CA VAL A 257 11.14 -7.74 12.83
C VAL A 257 12.40 -8.06 13.64
N ALA A 258 12.39 -8.14 14.96
CA ALA A 258 13.60 -8.54 15.69
C ALA A 258 13.94 -10.01 15.36
N SER A 259 15.04 -10.26 14.65
CA SER A 259 15.55 -11.60 14.29
C SER A 259 14.53 -12.55 13.64
N PRO A 260 14.03 -12.27 12.41
CA PRO A 260 13.21 -13.24 11.70
C PRO A 260 14.09 -14.46 11.36
N THR A 261 13.67 -15.65 11.79
CA THR A 261 14.14 -16.88 11.15
C THR A 261 13.93 -16.72 9.64
N ALA A 262 14.94 -17.01 8.82
CA ALA A 262 14.82 -16.87 7.37
C ALA A 262 13.56 -17.59 6.86
N LEU A 263 12.81 -16.95 5.96
CA LEU A 263 11.56 -17.48 5.39
C LEU A 263 10.39 -17.64 6.39
N SER A 264 10.44 -17.04 7.59
CA SER A 264 9.32 -17.11 8.54
C SER A 264 8.10 -16.30 8.14
N ASN A 265 8.29 -15.22 7.36
CA ASN A 265 7.22 -14.43 6.78
C ASN A 265 6.91 -14.93 5.37
N HIS A 266 5.63 -14.86 4.98
CA HIS A 266 5.18 -15.31 3.67
C HIS A 266 4.28 -14.27 3.00
N TYR A 267 4.72 -13.81 1.83
CA TYR A 267 3.95 -12.96 0.93
C TYR A 267 3.49 -13.77 -0.27
N ARG A 268 2.19 -14.07 -0.37
CA ARG A 268 1.60 -14.77 -1.52
C ARG A 268 0.72 -13.82 -2.30
N ILE A 269 1.07 -13.55 -3.54
CA ILE A 269 0.37 -12.64 -4.45
C ILE A 269 -0.12 -13.48 -5.63
N GLU A 270 -1.43 -13.70 -5.74
CA GLU A 270 -2.04 -14.63 -6.69
C GLU A 270 -3.15 -13.94 -7.48
N ARG A 271 -3.11 -14.02 -8.80
CA ARG A 271 -4.13 -13.39 -9.69
C ARG A 271 -4.38 -11.92 -9.35
N LEU A 272 -3.31 -11.20 -9.01
CA LEU A 272 -3.33 -9.75 -8.81
C LEU A 272 -3.17 -9.06 -10.16
N LYS A 273 -4.09 -8.15 -10.48
CA LYS A 273 -3.91 -7.19 -11.56
C LYS A 273 -3.31 -5.89 -11.02
N ILE A 274 -2.27 -5.39 -11.68
CA ILE A 274 -1.66 -4.10 -11.41
C ILE A 274 -1.54 -3.30 -12.69
N ASP A 275 -2.13 -2.10 -12.72
CA ASP A 275 -2.01 -1.17 -13.84
C ASP A 275 -1.98 0.29 -13.38
N GLN A 276 -1.34 1.14 -14.16
CA GLN A 276 -1.28 2.58 -13.92
C GLN A 276 -0.68 2.95 -12.54
N ILE A 277 0.15 2.10 -11.95
CA ILE A 277 0.91 2.37 -10.72
C ILE A 277 2.26 2.99 -11.10
N THR A 278 2.78 3.91 -10.29
CA THR A 278 4.01 4.68 -10.55
C THR A 278 4.02 5.49 -11.85
N ASN A 279 2.85 5.72 -12.46
CA ASN A 279 2.78 6.59 -13.62
C ASN A 279 2.94 8.04 -13.14
N ASN A 280 3.97 8.68 -13.72
CA ASN A 280 4.66 9.87 -13.27
C ASN A 280 3.90 11.19 -13.44
N GLN A 281 2.59 11.10 -13.60
CA GLN A 281 1.70 12.24 -13.71
C GLN A 281 1.07 12.51 -12.35
N ASN A 282 1.88 12.87 -11.34
CA ASN A 282 1.33 13.46 -10.12
C ASN A 282 0.82 14.87 -10.41
N ARG A 283 -0.27 14.99 -11.17
CA ARG A 283 -0.82 16.25 -11.65
C ARG A 283 -2.23 16.41 -11.10
N GLN A 284 -2.50 17.56 -10.50
CA GLN A 284 -3.85 18.00 -10.18
C GLN A 284 -3.98 19.42 -10.74
N PRO A 285 -4.60 19.60 -11.93
CA PRO A 285 -4.70 20.89 -12.58
C PRO A 285 -5.22 22.03 -11.70
N PRO A 286 -6.21 21.82 -10.81
CA PRO A 286 -6.67 22.85 -9.90
C PRO A 286 -5.64 23.32 -8.85
N ILE A 287 -4.57 22.56 -8.60
CA ILE A 287 -3.56 22.87 -7.56
C ILE A 287 -2.29 23.49 -8.15
N ASN A 288 -1.76 22.94 -9.26
CA ASN A 288 -0.49 23.39 -9.84
C ASN A 288 -0.58 23.60 -11.36
N GLY A 289 -1.73 24.05 -11.87
CA GLY A 289 -1.90 24.40 -13.29
C GLY A 289 -1.63 23.25 -14.29
N GLY A 290 -1.68 22.00 -13.82
CA GLY A 290 -1.40 20.80 -14.62
C GLY A 290 0.06 20.35 -14.59
N ASN A 291 0.93 21.06 -13.86
CA ASN A 291 2.31 20.66 -13.60
C ASN A 291 2.37 19.53 -12.55
N SER A 292 3.53 18.86 -12.48
CA SER A 292 3.77 17.85 -11.45
C SER A 292 3.70 18.49 -10.05
N LEU A 293 3.02 17.83 -9.13
CA LEU A 293 2.99 18.12 -7.70
C LEU A 293 4.21 17.54 -6.98
N GLY A 294 5.11 16.87 -7.71
CA GLY A 294 6.32 16.31 -7.14
C GLY A 294 6.12 15.05 -6.31
N GLY A 295 7.09 14.77 -5.45
CA GLY A 295 7.20 13.48 -4.75
C GLY A 295 8.05 12.51 -5.56
N TYR A 296 8.96 11.80 -4.88
CA TYR A 296 9.73 10.74 -5.51
C TYR A 296 8.75 9.70 -6.05
N THR A 297 8.79 9.43 -7.35
CA THR A 297 7.96 8.36 -7.92
C THR A 297 8.67 7.04 -7.69
N ASN A 298 7.95 5.98 -7.42
CA ASN A 298 8.61 4.69 -7.30
C ASN A 298 8.97 4.15 -8.68
N ALA A 299 10.10 3.44 -8.78
CA ALA A 299 10.54 2.86 -10.05
C ALA A 299 9.76 1.58 -10.42
N SER A 300 8.98 1.03 -9.49
CA SER A 300 8.31 -0.26 -9.66
C SER A 300 6.87 -0.28 -9.14
N CYS A 301 6.06 -1.20 -9.67
CA CYS A 301 4.68 -1.39 -9.23
C CYS A 301 4.56 -2.31 -7.99
N ILE A 302 5.58 -3.12 -7.72
CA ILE A 302 5.71 -3.97 -6.52
C ILE A 302 7.10 -3.72 -5.92
N GLY A 303 7.21 -3.60 -4.60
CA GLY A 303 8.50 -3.52 -3.93
C GLY A 303 8.55 -4.22 -2.58
N PHE A 304 9.69 -4.83 -2.32
CA PHE A 304 10.04 -5.46 -1.05
C PHE A 304 11.34 -4.85 -0.52
N GLU A 305 11.32 -4.44 0.73
CA GLU A 305 12.42 -3.72 1.38
C GLU A 305 12.84 -4.48 2.65
N SER A 306 14.14 -4.76 2.76
CA SER A 306 14.72 -5.46 3.93
C SER A 306 14.06 -6.79 4.27
N SER A 307 13.52 -7.47 3.25
CA SER A 307 12.78 -8.72 3.40
C SER A 307 13.67 -9.95 3.25
N ASN A 308 13.53 -10.87 4.20
CA ASN A 308 14.06 -12.24 4.16
C ASN A 308 12.94 -13.29 4.03
N ALA A 309 11.77 -12.85 3.55
CA ALA A 309 10.56 -13.65 3.46
C ALA A 309 10.60 -14.66 2.30
N LEU A 310 9.67 -15.61 2.37
CA LEU A 310 9.20 -16.31 1.18
C LEU A 310 8.22 -15.39 0.45
N ILE A 311 8.46 -15.16 -0.84
CA ILE A 311 7.60 -14.35 -1.70
C ILE A 311 7.16 -15.22 -2.88
N GLU A 312 5.86 -15.33 -3.10
CA GLU A 312 5.25 -16.02 -4.25
C GLU A 312 4.42 -15.01 -5.06
N ILE A 313 4.70 -14.89 -6.35
CA ILE A 313 3.91 -14.12 -7.32
C ILE A 313 3.40 -15.10 -8.38
N ILE A 314 2.09 -15.28 -8.45
CA ILE A 314 1.45 -16.37 -9.21
C ILE A 314 0.35 -15.77 -10.10
N ASP A 315 0.42 -16.05 -11.40
CA ASP A 315 -0.62 -15.69 -12.38
C ASP A 315 -1.07 -14.21 -12.33
N CYS A 316 -0.14 -13.31 -12.03
CA CYS A 316 -0.42 -11.89 -11.93
C CYS A 316 -0.33 -11.18 -13.28
N ILE A 317 -1.12 -10.12 -13.45
CA ILE A 317 -1.00 -9.22 -14.61
C ILE A 317 -0.40 -7.91 -14.10
N ALA A 318 0.83 -7.59 -14.47
CA ALA A 318 1.50 -6.37 -14.02
C ALA A 318 1.89 -5.51 -15.22
N SER A 319 1.39 -4.27 -15.24
CA SER A 319 1.77 -3.26 -16.23
C SER A 319 2.60 -2.16 -15.58
N VAL A 320 3.76 -1.85 -16.18
CA VAL A 320 4.56 -0.68 -15.84
C VAL A 320 4.29 0.41 -16.88
N ASP A 321 3.51 1.39 -16.44
CA ASP A 321 3.10 2.54 -17.27
C ASP A 321 4.01 3.77 -17.08
N ASN A 322 5.05 3.64 -16.26
CA ASN A 322 6.00 4.71 -15.99
C ASN A 322 6.93 4.93 -17.20
N ASN A 323 6.92 6.15 -17.75
CA ASN A 323 7.77 6.58 -18.86
C ASN A 323 9.00 7.40 -18.45
N LEU A 324 9.19 7.72 -17.17
CA LEU A 324 10.39 8.44 -16.72
C LEU A 324 11.56 7.49 -16.46
N ILE A 325 12.71 7.86 -17.01
CA ILE A 325 14.01 7.18 -16.87
C ILE A 325 15.04 8.03 -16.12
N ALA A 326 14.70 9.27 -15.74
CA ALA A 326 15.60 10.18 -15.03
C ALA A 326 15.84 9.71 -13.59
N GLY A 327 16.94 8.98 -13.37
CA GLY A 327 17.33 8.45 -12.05
C GLY A 327 16.46 7.28 -11.55
N GLN A 328 15.58 6.75 -12.40
CA GLN A 328 14.70 5.63 -12.07
C GLN A 328 14.82 4.52 -13.10
N VAL A 329 14.60 3.30 -12.64
CA VAL A 329 14.65 2.08 -13.45
C VAL A 329 13.24 1.49 -13.46
N PRO A 330 12.37 1.90 -14.41
CA PRO A 330 11.03 1.35 -14.54
C PRO A 330 11.09 -0.17 -14.60
N CYS A 331 10.47 -0.85 -13.65
CA CYS A 331 10.48 -2.30 -13.53
C CYS A 331 9.22 -2.82 -12.84
N HIS A 332 8.96 -4.12 -12.93
CA HIS A 332 7.80 -4.70 -12.26
C HIS A 332 8.05 -4.82 -10.75
N ILE A 333 9.20 -5.35 -10.37
CA ILE A 333 9.53 -5.70 -8.98
C ILE A 333 10.81 -4.99 -8.55
N GLN A 334 10.77 -4.33 -7.40
CA GLN A 334 11.93 -3.74 -6.75
C GLN A 334 12.29 -4.51 -5.48
N LEU A 335 13.57 -4.81 -5.31
CA LEU A 335 14.14 -5.46 -4.12
C LEU A 335 15.25 -4.56 -3.58
N THR A 336 15.03 -3.96 -2.41
CA THR A 336 15.95 -3.00 -1.78
C THR A 336 16.23 -3.35 -0.33
N ASN A 337 17.20 -2.66 0.29
CA ASN A 337 17.59 -2.88 1.67
C ASN A 337 17.72 -1.54 2.42
N THR A 338 17.07 -1.46 3.58
CA THR A 338 17.11 -0.36 4.56
C THR A 338 17.45 -0.91 5.96
N GLY A 339 18.23 -0.17 6.74
CA GLY A 339 18.61 -0.59 8.10
C GLY A 339 19.73 -1.63 8.17
N ALA A 340 19.95 -2.20 9.36
CA ALA A 340 21.03 -3.17 9.63
C ALA A 340 20.74 -4.55 9.00
N ALA A 341 21.77 -5.13 8.35
CA ALA A 341 21.69 -6.27 7.43
C ALA A 341 20.84 -7.47 7.90
N ARG A 342 20.03 -8.04 6.99
CA ARG A 342 19.18 -9.23 7.21
C ARG A 342 19.25 -10.18 6.01
N ALA A 343 19.28 -11.48 6.27
CA ALA A 343 19.50 -12.60 5.33
C ALA A 343 18.66 -12.56 4.04
N GLY A 344 19.14 -13.18 2.95
CA GLY A 344 18.42 -13.26 1.67
C GLY A 344 17.08 -14.00 1.77
N GLY A 345 16.03 -13.39 1.23
CA GLY A 345 14.73 -14.05 1.04
C GLY A 345 14.72 -14.94 -0.20
N ARG A 346 13.55 -15.51 -0.50
CA ARG A 346 13.33 -16.30 -1.72
C ARG A 346 12.08 -15.81 -2.42
N LEU A 347 12.21 -15.50 -3.70
CA LEU A 347 11.11 -15.03 -4.54
C LEU A 347 10.85 -16.01 -5.68
N TYR A 348 9.61 -16.48 -5.75
CA TYR A 348 9.07 -17.31 -6.82
C TYR A 348 8.13 -16.47 -7.68
N VAL A 349 8.37 -16.43 -9.00
CA VAL A 349 7.40 -15.93 -9.97
C VAL A 349 6.96 -17.10 -10.85
N ARG A 350 5.65 -17.36 -10.92
CA ARG A 350 5.09 -18.46 -11.71
C ARG A 350 3.98 -17.92 -12.59
N GLY A 351 4.23 -17.92 -13.90
CA GLY A 351 3.26 -17.44 -14.89
C GLY A 351 2.96 -15.94 -14.77
N GLY A 352 1.85 -15.53 -15.37
CA GLY A 352 1.40 -14.15 -15.42
C GLY A 352 1.75 -13.40 -16.71
N GLU A 353 1.29 -12.15 -16.79
CA GLU A 353 1.50 -11.27 -17.93
C GLU A 353 2.18 -9.96 -17.50
N PHE A 354 3.35 -9.70 -18.07
CA PHE A 354 4.20 -8.57 -17.71
C PHE A 354 4.33 -7.62 -18.89
N ARG A 355 3.90 -6.38 -18.71
CA ARG A 355 3.72 -5.41 -19.79
C ARG A 355 4.39 -4.09 -19.45
N HIS A 356 4.99 -3.48 -20.47
CA HIS A 356 5.58 -2.16 -20.40
C HIS A 356 4.97 -1.26 -21.49
N THR A 357 4.08 -0.36 -21.07
CA THR A 357 3.38 0.53 -22.02
C THR A 357 4.35 1.54 -22.65
N ALA A 358 5.28 2.07 -21.87
CA ALA A 358 6.26 3.05 -22.33
C ALA A 358 7.48 2.44 -23.04
N PHE A 359 7.76 1.15 -22.80
CA PHE A 359 8.95 0.46 -23.32
C PHE A 359 8.58 -0.91 -23.92
N PRO A 360 7.91 -0.95 -25.08
CA PRO A 360 7.32 -2.18 -25.62
C PRO A 360 8.33 -3.31 -25.87
N GLN A 361 9.61 -2.99 -26.04
CA GLN A 361 10.67 -3.99 -26.18
C GLN A 361 10.88 -4.85 -24.92
N LEU A 362 10.35 -4.42 -23.78
CA LEU A 362 10.37 -5.17 -22.52
C LEU A 362 9.12 -6.02 -22.31
N ASN A 363 8.13 -5.97 -23.22
CA ASN A 363 6.90 -6.75 -23.09
C ASN A 363 7.18 -8.25 -23.01
N GLY A 364 6.49 -8.92 -22.10
CA GLY A 364 6.67 -10.34 -21.80
C GLY A 364 7.78 -10.64 -20.81
N PHE A 365 8.78 -9.77 -20.65
CA PHE A 365 9.80 -9.95 -19.62
C PHE A 365 9.26 -9.59 -18.24
N VAL A 366 9.49 -10.45 -17.24
CA VAL A 366 9.53 -10.01 -15.84
C VAL A 366 10.79 -9.17 -15.65
N THR A 367 10.67 -8.00 -15.02
CA THR A 367 11.81 -7.08 -14.82
C THR A 367 11.99 -6.74 -13.35
N PHE A 368 13.25 -6.79 -12.91
CA PHE A 368 13.65 -6.58 -11.53
C PHE A 368 14.63 -5.40 -11.41
N ARG A 369 14.41 -4.56 -10.40
CA ARG A 369 15.38 -3.58 -9.90
C ARG A 369 15.91 -4.07 -8.56
N ILE A 370 17.19 -4.40 -8.48
CA ILE A 370 17.80 -4.99 -7.28
C ILE A 370 18.98 -4.14 -6.85
N GLN A 371 18.99 -3.73 -5.58
CA GLN A 371 20.08 -2.94 -5.02
C GLN A 371 21.33 -3.80 -4.76
N PRO A 372 22.54 -3.40 -5.22
CA PRO A 372 23.75 -4.21 -5.05
C PRO A 372 24.12 -4.55 -3.60
N SER A 373 23.76 -3.68 -2.65
CA SER A 373 23.99 -3.88 -1.22
C SER A 373 22.92 -4.72 -0.52
N SER A 374 21.97 -5.28 -1.28
CA SER A 374 20.95 -6.18 -0.72
C SER A 374 21.39 -7.64 -0.82
N ASN A 375 20.95 -8.47 0.11
CA ASN A 375 21.25 -9.91 0.06
C ASN A 375 20.62 -10.62 -1.14
N TRP A 376 19.55 -10.04 -1.71
CA TRP A 376 19.00 -10.45 -3.00
C TRP A 376 20.02 -10.42 -4.14
N TRP A 377 20.98 -9.48 -4.06
CA TRP A 377 22.10 -9.36 -4.99
C TRP A 377 23.29 -10.22 -4.59
N THR A 378 23.78 -10.09 -3.35
CA THR A 378 25.02 -10.73 -2.91
C THR A 378 24.95 -12.24 -2.82
N ASP A 379 23.77 -12.81 -2.53
CA ASP A 379 23.57 -14.27 -2.46
C ASP A 379 23.40 -14.89 -3.86
N GLY A 380 23.24 -14.05 -4.89
CA GLY A 380 23.14 -14.43 -6.30
C GLY A 380 21.72 -14.75 -6.76
N PHE A 381 21.39 -14.31 -7.98
CA PHE A 381 20.03 -14.38 -8.52
C PHE A 381 19.47 -15.80 -8.63
N ASN A 382 20.30 -16.80 -8.90
CA ASN A 382 19.85 -18.20 -8.98
C ASN A 382 19.46 -18.78 -7.61
N THR A 383 20.04 -18.23 -6.54
CA THR A 383 19.80 -18.59 -5.14
C THR A 383 18.60 -17.85 -4.56
N THR A 384 18.34 -16.62 -5.01
CA THR A 384 17.29 -15.77 -4.43
C THR A 384 16.02 -15.73 -5.28
N LEU A 385 16.11 -16.00 -6.58
CA LEU A 385 15.00 -15.92 -7.53
C LEU A 385 14.75 -17.27 -8.25
N ASP A 386 13.48 -17.62 -8.38
CA ASP A 386 12.99 -18.70 -9.23
C ASP A 386 11.83 -18.17 -10.08
N VAL A 387 12.14 -17.81 -11.32
CA VAL A 387 11.18 -17.24 -12.27
C VAL A 387 10.85 -18.30 -13.31
N ARG A 388 9.56 -18.54 -13.51
CA ARG A 388 9.04 -19.54 -14.42
C ARG A 388 7.94 -18.97 -15.31
N ASP A 389 7.89 -19.45 -16.55
CA ASP A 389 6.83 -19.10 -17.49
C ASP A 389 5.51 -19.83 -17.16
N GLY A 390 4.48 -19.61 -17.98
CA GLY A 390 3.17 -20.24 -17.83
C GLY A 390 3.14 -21.76 -18.06
N ALA A 391 4.24 -22.34 -18.57
CA ALA A 391 4.43 -23.79 -18.73
C ALA A 391 5.34 -24.38 -17.62
N ASP A 392 5.58 -23.62 -16.55
CA ASP A 392 6.47 -23.97 -15.42
C ASP A 392 7.94 -24.18 -15.82
N LYS A 393 8.36 -23.67 -16.99
CA LYS A 393 9.77 -23.71 -17.41
C LYS A 393 10.55 -22.60 -16.71
N ARG A 394 11.65 -22.96 -16.07
CA ARG A 394 12.56 -22.01 -15.41
C ARG A 394 13.23 -21.10 -16.44
N LEU A 395 13.16 -19.79 -16.20
CA LEU A 395 13.83 -18.74 -16.95
C LEU A 395 15.18 -18.41 -16.31
N LEU A 396 16.10 -17.88 -17.13
CA LEU A 396 17.44 -17.49 -16.70
C LEU A 396 17.53 -16.00 -16.39
N PRO A 397 18.29 -15.57 -15.36
CA PRO A 397 18.56 -14.17 -15.13
C PRO A 397 19.41 -13.58 -16.25
N HIS A 398 19.04 -12.40 -16.75
CA HIS A 398 19.91 -11.57 -17.58
C HIS A 398 20.11 -10.19 -16.92
N GLN A 399 21.34 -9.92 -16.49
CA GLN A 399 21.72 -8.62 -15.94
C GLN A 399 22.03 -7.62 -17.06
N VAL A 400 21.25 -6.55 -17.13
CA VAL A 400 21.48 -5.45 -18.07
C VAL A 400 22.53 -4.49 -17.49
N THR A 401 23.73 -4.49 -18.08
CA THR A 401 24.87 -3.67 -17.64
C THR A 401 24.93 -2.30 -18.34
N GLY A 402 24.37 -2.17 -19.54
CA GLY A 402 24.32 -0.93 -20.32
C GLY A 402 23.16 0.02 -19.95
N THR A 403 22.63 0.70 -20.96
CA THR A 403 21.49 1.63 -20.83
C THR A 403 20.22 0.90 -20.38
N TRP A 404 19.46 1.53 -19.49
CA TRP A 404 18.10 1.10 -19.16
C TRP A 404 17.07 2.06 -19.74
N PRO A 405 16.02 1.56 -20.41
CA PRO A 405 15.82 0.15 -20.79
C PRO A 405 16.79 -0.27 -21.91
N PRO A 406 17.15 -1.57 -22.02
CA PRO A 406 17.89 -2.05 -23.17
C PRO A 406 17.08 -1.87 -24.47
N THR A 407 17.78 -1.73 -25.59
CA THR A 407 17.15 -1.71 -26.92
C THR A 407 16.81 -3.12 -27.37
N ALA A 408 15.86 -3.27 -28.30
CA ALA A 408 15.52 -4.56 -28.90
C ALA A 408 16.75 -5.23 -29.56
N ALA A 409 17.60 -4.44 -30.23
CA ALA A 409 18.83 -4.94 -30.85
C ALA A 409 19.83 -5.45 -29.79
N ALA A 410 19.98 -4.77 -28.66
CA ALA A 410 20.87 -5.23 -27.58
C ALA A 410 20.39 -6.57 -27.00
N LEU A 411 19.08 -6.73 -26.79
CA LEU A 411 18.50 -8.00 -26.33
C LEU A 411 18.69 -9.12 -27.36
N ALA A 412 18.43 -8.85 -28.63
CA ALA A 412 18.58 -9.82 -29.71
C ALA A 412 20.05 -10.29 -29.87
N SER A 413 21.00 -9.35 -29.86
CA SER A 413 22.44 -9.67 -29.94
C SER A 413 22.94 -10.51 -28.75
N ALA A 414 22.29 -10.37 -27.59
CA ALA A 414 22.58 -11.18 -26.40
C ALA A 414 21.84 -12.54 -26.39
N GLY A 415 20.98 -12.82 -27.38
CA GLY A 415 20.14 -14.02 -27.41
C GLY A 415 19.06 -14.05 -26.33
N VAL A 416 18.64 -12.89 -25.83
CA VAL A 416 17.75 -12.74 -24.68
C VAL A 416 16.32 -12.57 -25.16
N THR A 417 15.40 -13.45 -24.74
CA THR A 417 13.96 -13.39 -25.07
C THR A 417 13.09 -13.62 -23.84
N PRO A 418 11.84 -13.13 -23.82
CA PRO A 418 10.92 -13.36 -22.70
C PRO A 418 10.66 -14.83 -22.37
N ALA A 419 10.74 -15.71 -23.37
CA ALA A 419 10.53 -17.15 -23.23
C ALA A 419 11.72 -17.91 -22.61
N THR A 420 12.83 -17.22 -22.37
CA THR A 420 14.07 -17.83 -21.87
C THR A 420 14.69 -17.07 -20.70
N HIS A 421 14.41 -15.77 -20.57
CA HIS A 421 15.06 -14.91 -19.59
C HIS A 421 14.09 -13.96 -18.90
N TYR A 422 14.50 -13.51 -17.71
CA TYR A 422 13.97 -12.32 -17.04
C TYR A 422 15.08 -11.28 -16.89
N LEU A 423 14.72 -10.01 -16.82
CA LEU A 423 15.69 -8.91 -16.85
C LEU A 423 15.96 -8.36 -15.45
N ILE A 424 17.23 -8.10 -15.14
CA ILE A 424 17.67 -7.52 -13.87
C ILE A 424 18.46 -6.26 -14.16
N ARG A 425 18.22 -5.20 -13.39
CA ARG A 425 19.04 -3.99 -13.39
C ARG A 425 19.48 -3.63 -11.97
N SER A 426 20.78 -3.40 -11.82
CA SER A 426 21.37 -2.80 -10.62
C SER A 426 21.01 -1.33 -10.52
N THR A 427 20.93 -0.84 -9.29
CA THR A 427 20.71 0.57 -8.96
C THR A 427 21.96 1.24 -8.49
#